data_AF-A0AAE0E7B1-F1
#
_entry.id   AF-A0AAE0E7B1-F1
#
_cell.length_a   1.000
_cell.length_b   1.000
_cell.length_c   1.000
_cell.angle_alpha   90.00
_cell.angle_beta   90.00
_cell.angle_gamma   90.00
#
_symmetry.space_group_name_H-M   'P 1'
#
loop_
_entity.id
_entity.type
_entity.pdbx_description
1 polymer ?
#
loop_
_entity_poly.entity_id
_entity_poly.type
_entity_poly.pdbx_seq_one_letter_code
_entity_poly.pdbx_strand_id
1 'polypeptide(L)'
;MKEHTIFDLKSHDSHILMQQLLPLAARRALPKNVIEALIELSNFFRLLCPKVNLTYDLENIQDRIVLTLCHIEKIFPMLFFDVMEHLPIHLAEEALIVGPVQFRWMYPIERYLSTLKHYMRNRAHLKASIAKGYLIEECTNFCSIYLNNVETKWNRPPRIDGRFNKRKGVRIHLDEITWVQAQRYVLVNSDVVTPF
;
A
#
# COMPACT_ATOMS: atom_id res chain seq x y z
N MET A 1 29.10 18.78 14.65
CA MET A 1 28.93 17.32 14.83
C MET A 1 27.99 16.84 13.75
N LYS A 2 28.44 15.92 12.88
CA LYS A 2 27.62 15.36 11.81
C LYS A 2 26.71 14.30 12.40
N GLU A 3 25.44 14.64 12.62
CA GLU A 3 24.43 13.63 12.93
C GLU A 3 24.19 12.80 11.65
N HIS A 4 24.79 11.62 11.61
CA HIS A 4 24.58 10.63 10.55
C HIS A 4 23.41 9.68 10.88
N THR A 5 22.45 10.14 11.69
CA THR A 5 21.31 9.36 12.16
C THR A 5 20.02 9.90 11.56
N ILE A 6 19.28 9.01 10.89
CA ILE A 6 17.95 9.32 10.38
C ILE A 6 16.96 8.98 11.50
N PHE A 7 16.21 9.97 11.97
CA PHE A 7 15.16 9.80 12.97
C PHE A 7 13.76 9.81 12.32
N ASP A 8 12.76 9.36 13.07
CA ASP A 8 11.34 9.38 12.70
C ASP A 8 10.95 8.61 11.42
N LEU A 9 11.76 7.61 11.02
CA LEU A 9 11.39 6.69 9.95
C LEU A 9 10.21 5.81 10.38
N LYS A 10 9.16 5.81 9.57
CA LYS A 10 8.07 4.84 9.70
C LYS A 10 8.41 3.58 8.92
N SER A 11 7.70 2.51 9.25
CA SER A 11 7.76 1.22 8.56
C SER A 11 7.66 1.36 7.02
N HIS A 12 6.74 2.21 6.54
CA HIS A 12 6.62 2.59 5.12
C HIS A 12 7.92 3.18 4.53
N ASP A 13 8.57 4.08 5.26
CA ASP A 13 9.77 4.76 4.79
C ASP A 13 10.94 3.78 4.70
N SER A 14 11.04 2.85 5.65
CA SER A 14 11.99 1.72 5.60
C SER A 14 11.79 0.83 4.38
N HIS A 15 10.55 0.55 3.97
CA HIS A 15 10.29 -0.20 2.75
C HIS A 15 10.67 0.57 1.48
N ILE A 16 10.41 1.87 1.42
CA ILE A 16 10.87 2.70 0.29
C ILE A 16 12.40 2.73 0.23
N LEU A 17 13.06 2.84 1.39
CA LEU A 17 14.52 2.76 1.48
C LEU A 17 15.02 1.44 0.92
N MET A 18 14.49 0.32 1.38
CA MET A 18 14.89 -1.02 0.95
C MET A 18 14.60 -1.29 -0.54
N GLN A 19 13.46 -0.85 -1.07
CA GLN A 19 13.04 -1.12 -2.46
C GLN A 19 13.73 -0.23 -3.50
N GLN A 20 14.02 1.03 -3.15
CA GLN A 20 14.41 2.04 -4.14
C GLN A 20 15.75 2.69 -3.85
N LEU A 21 16.04 3.02 -2.59
CA LEU A 21 17.18 3.85 -2.25
C LEU A 21 18.42 3.04 -1.85
N LEU A 22 18.24 1.86 -1.24
CA LEU A 22 19.31 0.97 -0.82
C LEU A 22 20.21 0.56 -1.99
N PRO A 23 19.68 0.11 -3.15
CA PRO A 23 20.50 -0.16 -4.34
C PRO A 23 21.35 1.02 -4.79
N LEU A 24 20.80 2.23 -4.71
CA LEU A 24 21.44 3.46 -5.17
C LEU A 24 22.53 3.92 -4.20
N ALA A 25 22.23 3.89 -2.91
CA ALA A 25 23.14 4.27 -1.83
C ALA A 25 24.31 3.28 -1.71
N ALA A 26 24.03 1.98 -1.81
CA ALA A 26 25.04 0.93 -1.69
C ALA A 26 26.04 0.91 -2.85
N ARG A 27 25.66 1.41 -4.04
CA ARG A 27 26.40 1.23 -5.31
C ARG A 27 27.85 1.71 -5.28
N ARG A 28 28.17 2.71 -4.45
CA ARG A 28 29.54 3.25 -4.31
C ARG A 28 30.17 2.96 -2.94
N ALA A 29 29.45 2.29 -2.05
CA ALA A 29 29.83 2.08 -0.66
C ALA A 29 30.27 0.64 -0.37
N LEU A 30 29.80 -0.33 -1.14
CA LEU A 30 30.01 -1.76 -0.86
C LEU A 30 30.76 -2.47 -2.01
N PRO A 31 31.34 -3.66 -1.76
CA PRO A 31 31.92 -4.50 -2.81
C PRO A 31 30.87 -4.93 -3.85
N LYS A 32 31.30 -5.18 -5.08
CA LYS A 32 30.41 -5.47 -6.22
C LYS A 32 29.47 -6.65 -5.98
N ASN A 33 29.99 -7.75 -5.42
CA ASN A 33 29.21 -8.95 -5.10
C ASN A 33 28.10 -8.67 -4.08
N VAL A 34 28.36 -7.80 -3.09
CA VAL A 34 27.36 -7.40 -2.08
C VAL A 34 26.28 -6.53 -2.70
N ILE A 35 26.67 -5.55 -3.53
CA ILE A 35 25.73 -4.66 -4.21
C ILE A 35 24.79 -5.45 -5.11
N GLU A 36 25.31 -6.42 -5.85
CA GLU A 36 24.53 -7.25 -6.77
C GLU A 36 23.42 -8.02 -6.03
N ALA A 37 23.78 -8.70 -4.92
CA ALA A 37 22.82 -9.41 -4.09
C ALA A 37 21.76 -8.48 -3.45
N LEU A 38 22.17 -7.29 -2.99
CA LEU A 38 21.24 -6.29 -2.46
C LEU A 38 20.32 -5.73 -3.55
N ILE A 39 20.81 -5.52 -4.77
CA ILE A 39 19.98 -5.11 -5.92
C ILE A 39 18.94 -6.16 -6.24
N GLU A 40 19.32 -7.44 -6.27
CA GLU A 40 18.40 -8.56 -6.50
C GLU A 40 17.28 -8.58 -5.45
N LEU A 41 17.63 -8.45 -4.17
CA LEU A 41 16.67 -8.41 -3.07
C LEU A 41 15.73 -7.20 -3.16
N SER A 42 16.28 -6.00 -3.40
CA SER A 42 15.47 -4.79 -3.57
C SER A 42 14.53 -4.89 -4.77
N ASN A 43 14.98 -5.50 -5.87
CA ASN A 43 14.16 -5.72 -7.06
C ASN A 43 13.02 -6.70 -6.77
N PHE A 44 13.26 -7.77 -6.01
CA PHE A 44 12.21 -8.69 -5.56
C PHE A 44 11.09 -7.93 -4.83
N PHE A 45 11.43 -7.17 -3.78
CA PHE A 45 10.43 -6.42 -3.03
C PHE A 45 9.75 -5.35 -3.88
N ARG A 46 10.47 -4.71 -4.80
CA ARG A 46 9.88 -3.73 -5.72
C ARG A 46 8.85 -4.35 -6.66
N LEU A 47 9.07 -5.57 -7.13
CA LEU A 47 8.14 -6.31 -8.00
C LEU A 47 6.95 -6.91 -7.23
N LEU A 48 7.13 -7.19 -5.94
CA LEU A 48 6.07 -7.72 -5.07
C LEU A 48 5.01 -6.64 -4.70
N CYS A 49 5.45 -5.38 -4.58
CA CYS A 49 4.67 -4.27 -4.01
C CYS A 49 3.85 -3.36 -4.95
N PRO A 50 3.73 -3.59 -6.27
CA PRO A 50 2.79 -2.83 -7.09
C PRO A 50 1.34 -2.93 -6.59
N LYS A 51 0.54 -1.95 -7.01
CA LYS A 51 -0.90 -1.95 -6.67
C LYS A 51 -1.69 -3.09 -7.31
N VAL A 52 -1.20 -3.56 -8.45
CA VAL A 52 -1.76 -4.62 -9.27
C VAL A 52 -0.58 -5.47 -9.69
N ASN A 53 -0.58 -6.74 -9.31
CA ASN A 53 0.46 -7.68 -9.65
C ASN A 53 -0.01 -8.55 -10.82
N LEU A 54 0.83 -8.74 -11.82
CA LEU A 54 0.61 -9.75 -12.87
C LEU A 54 1.06 -11.10 -12.31
N THR A 55 0.28 -12.15 -12.57
CA THR A 55 0.60 -13.52 -12.10
C THR A 55 1.97 -13.98 -12.59
N TYR A 56 2.26 -13.72 -13.87
CA TYR A 56 3.56 -14.01 -14.49
C TYR A 56 4.75 -13.36 -13.75
N ASP A 57 4.60 -12.10 -13.31
CA ASP A 57 5.66 -11.42 -12.58
C ASP A 57 5.88 -12.07 -11.20
N LEU A 58 4.80 -12.51 -10.53
CA LEU A 58 4.86 -13.17 -9.23
C LEU A 58 5.49 -14.57 -9.31
N GLU A 59 5.11 -15.37 -10.31
CA GLU A 59 5.72 -16.68 -10.58
C GLU A 59 7.23 -16.54 -10.84
N ASN A 60 7.64 -15.56 -11.65
CA ASN A 60 9.05 -15.32 -11.93
C ASN A 60 9.85 -14.90 -10.68
N ILE A 61 9.28 -14.09 -9.78
CA ILE A 61 10.00 -13.70 -8.56
C ILE A 61 10.01 -14.79 -7.48
N GLN A 62 9.08 -15.76 -7.53
CA GLN A 62 9.02 -16.89 -6.58
C GLN A 62 10.27 -17.78 -6.68
N ASP A 63 10.71 -18.11 -7.90
CA ASP A 63 11.93 -18.90 -8.08
C ASP A 63 13.20 -18.07 -7.81
N ARG A 64 13.17 -16.79 -8.21
CA ARG A 64 14.34 -15.90 -8.09
C ARG A 64 14.68 -15.55 -6.65
N ILE A 65 13.70 -15.46 -5.75
CA ILE A 65 13.98 -15.11 -4.34
C ILE A 65 14.80 -16.19 -3.64
N VAL A 66 14.56 -17.46 -3.95
CA VAL A 66 15.35 -18.57 -3.40
C VAL A 66 16.83 -18.41 -3.78
N LEU A 67 17.11 -18.17 -5.07
CA LEU A 67 18.47 -17.93 -5.53
C LEU A 67 19.10 -16.68 -4.92
N THR A 68 18.30 -15.62 -4.77
CA THR A 68 18.75 -14.35 -4.17
C THR A 68 19.17 -14.56 -2.72
N LEU A 69 18.38 -15.28 -1.91
CA LEU A 69 18.72 -15.57 -0.53
C LEU A 69 19.98 -16.44 -0.43
N CYS A 70 20.09 -17.49 -1.26
CA CYS A 70 21.31 -18.29 -1.34
C CYS A 70 22.57 -17.46 -1.69
N HIS A 71 22.44 -16.42 -2.51
CA HIS A 71 23.54 -15.50 -2.79
C HIS A 71 23.90 -14.65 -1.58
N ILE A 72 22.91 -14.12 -0.86
CA ILE A 72 23.13 -13.32 0.34
C ILE A 72 23.77 -14.19 1.43
N GLU A 73 23.34 -15.44 1.61
CA GLU A 73 23.90 -16.41 2.58
C GLU A 73 25.37 -16.72 2.34
N LYS A 74 25.83 -16.71 1.09
CA LYS A 74 27.25 -16.89 0.76
C LYS A 74 28.11 -15.67 1.13
N ILE A 75 27.50 -14.50 1.27
CA ILE A 75 28.18 -13.22 1.47
C ILE A 75 28.20 -12.84 2.95
N PHE A 76 27.07 -12.98 3.63
CA PHE A 76 26.90 -12.56 5.02
C PHE A 76 27.16 -13.72 5.99
N PRO A 77 27.61 -13.46 7.23
CA PRO A 77 27.81 -14.50 8.22
C PRO A 77 26.50 -15.22 8.57
N MET A 78 26.55 -16.50 8.92
CA MET A 78 25.38 -17.28 9.35
C MET A 78 24.62 -16.63 10.52
N LEU A 79 25.32 -15.87 11.39
CA LEU A 79 24.71 -15.12 12.49
C LEU A 79 23.73 -14.01 12.04
N PHE A 80 23.78 -13.62 10.77
CA PHE A 80 22.85 -12.66 10.18
C PHE A 80 21.51 -13.30 9.79
N PHE A 81 21.46 -14.63 9.65
CA PHE A 81 20.28 -15.33 9.14
C PHE A 81 19.54 -16.04 10.26
N ASP A 82 18.40 -15.48 10.64
CA ASP A 82 17.37 -16.16 11.41
C ASP A 82 16.16 -16.48 10.51
N VAL A 83 15.03 -16.86 11.12
CA VAL A 83 13.82 -17.25 10.38
C VAL A 83 13.28 -16.08 9.53
N MET A 84 13.49 -14.83 9.96
CA MET A 84 12.96 -13.63 9.34
C MET A 84 13.56 -13.37 7.95
N GLU A 85 14.85 -13.61 7.77
CA GLU A 85 15.53 -13.45 6.46
C GLU A 85 15.03 -14.45 5.42
N HIS A 86 14.46 -15.58 5.86
CA HIS A 86 13.94 -16.63 4.99
C HIS A 86 12.46 -16.46 4.64
N LEU A 87 11.68 -15.71 5.42
CA LEU A 87 10.26 -15.43 5.12
C LEU A 87 9.97 -14.89 3.71
N PRO A 88 10.84 -14.10 3.05
CA PRO A 88 10.60 -13.61 1.70
C PRO A 88 10.27 -14.69 0.67
N ILE A 89 10.72 -15.93 0.86
CA ILE A 89 10.42 -17.04 -0.06
C ILE A 89 8.92 -17.31 -0.19
N HIS A 90 8.15 -17.04 0.86
CA HIS A 90 6.71 -17.30 0.90
C HIS A 90 5.88 -16.14 0.35
N LEU A 91 6.45 -14.93 0.27
CA LEU A 91 5.68 -13.73 -0.03
C LEU A 91 5.12 -13.71 -1.46
N ALA A 92 5.85 -14.28 -2.42
CA ALA A 92 5.39 -14.36 -3.80
C ALA A 92 4.18 -15.30 -3.94
N GLU A 93 4.24 -16.47 -3.31
CA GLU A 93 3.15 -17.44 -3.26
C GLU A 93 1.92 -16.87 -2.52
N GLU A 94 2.14 -16.22 -1.39
CA GLU A 94 1.07 -15.56 -0.64
C GLU A 94 0.41 -14.44 -1.47
N ALA A 95 1.18 -13.74 -2.31
CA ALA A 95 0.67 -12.74 -3.23
C ALA A 95 -0.13 -13.34 -4.39
N LEU A 96 0.23 -14.54 -4.87
CA LEU A 96 -0.54 -15.28 -5.88
C LEU A 96 -1.91 -15.71 -5.34
N ILE A 97 -1.95 -16.20 -4.10
CA ILE A 97 -3.18 -16.73 -3.48
C ILE A 97 -4.11 -15.59 -3.03
N VAL A 98 -3.56 -14.61 -2.31
CA VAL A 98 -4.36 -13.63 -1.56
C VAL A 98 -4.35 -12.25 -2.23
N GLY A 99 -3.57 -12.06 -3.30
CA GLY A 99 -3.49 -10.80 -4.06
C GLY A 99 -2.42 -9.82 -3.54
N PRO A 100 -2.51 -8.51 -3.89
CA PRO A 100 -1.44 -7.54 -3.64
C PRO A 100 -1.05 -7.38 -2.16
N VAL A 101 0.24 -7.53 -1.85
CA VAL A 101 0.77 -7.50 -0.47
C VAL A 101 0.57 -6.17 0.25
N GLN A 102 0.52 -5.06 -0.49
CA GLN A 102 0.40 -3.71 0.05
C GLN A 102 -0.85 -3.49 0.94
N PHE A 103 -1.90 -4.30 0.76
CA PHE A 103 -3.12 -4.22 1.55
C PHE A 103 -3.10 -5.10 2.79
N ARG A 104 -2.16 -6.05 2.85
CA ARG A 104 -2.01 -7.02 3.95
C ARG A 104 -0.89 -6.67 4.92
N TRP A 105 0.00 -5.78 4.52
CA TRP A 105 1.03 -5.25 5.39
C TRP A 105 0.45 -4.47 6.57
N MET A 106 1.30 -4.12 7.54
CA MET A 106 0.84 -3.42 8.75
C MET A 106 0.40 -1.97 8.48
N TYR A 107 0.74 -1.37 7.34
CA TYR A 107 0.47 0.05 7.06
C TYR A 107 -1.00 0.46 7.06
N PRO A 108 -1.93 -0.28 6.42
CA PRO A 108 -3.35 0.06 6.47
C PRO A 108 -3.88 0.00 7.90
N ILE A 109 -3.41 -0.98 8.70
CA ILE A 109 -3.78 -1.13 10.11
C ILE A 109 -3.24 0.04 10.93
N GLU A 110 -1.95 0.34 10.84
CA GLU A 110 -1.32 1.47 11.53
C GLU A 110 -1.99 2.80 11.18
N ARG A 111 -2.32 3.02 9.89
CA ARG A 111 -3.01 4.22 9.43
C ARG A 111 -4.42 4.30 10.00
N TYR A 112 -5.15 3.19 10.04
CA TYR A 112 -6.47 3.13 10.64
C TYR A 112 -6.43 3.42 12.14
N LEU A 113 -5.52 2.78 12.88
CA LEU A 113 -5.32 3.02 14.31
C LEU A 113 -4.92 4.48 14.59
N SER A 114 -4.07 5.07 13.74
CA SER A 114 -3.74 6.49 13.80
C SER A 114 -4.99 7.35 13.66
N THR A 115 -5.89 7.06 12.71
CA THR A 115 -7.18 7.77 12.58
C THR A 115 -8.03 7.63 13.84
N LEU A 116 -8.20 6.42 14.36
CA LEU A 116 -8.96 6.18 15.60
C LEU A 116 -8.39 6.94 16.79
N LYS A 117 -7.07 7.06 16.89
CA LYS A 117 -6.39 7.85 17.93
C LYS A 117 -6.84 9.32 17.92
N HIS A 118 -7.14 9.90 16.76
CA HIS A 118 -7.65 11.28 16.68
C HIS A 118 -9.08 11.41 17.23
N TYR A 119 -9.86 10.32 17.30
CA TYR A 119 -11.21 10.31 17.88
C TYR A 119 -11.22 10.18 19.40
N MET A 120 -10.08 9.86 20.03
CA MET A 120 -9.94 9.69 21.48
C MET A 120 -9.86 11.04 22.22
N ARG A 121 -10.87 11.91 22.08
CA ARG A 121 -10.98 13.21 22.75
C ARG A 121 -11.33 13.11 24.23
N ASN A 122 -12.09 12.08 24.64
CA ASN A 122 -12.42 11.83 26.04
C ASN A 122 -11.76 10.52 26.54
N ARG A 123 -10.74 10.66 27.40
CA ARG A 123 -10.01 9.51 27.97
C ARG A 123 -10.82 8.70 28.99
N ALA A 124 -11.82 9.31 29.65
CA ALA A 124 -12.69 8.61 30.60
C ALA A 124 -13.67 7.64 29.89
N HIS A 125 -14.03 7.94 28.64
CA HIS A 125 -14.95 7.13 27.85
C HIS A 125 -14.44 6.94 26.41
N LEU A 126 -13.35 6.16 26.27
CA LEU A 126 -12.67 5.96 24.99
C LEU A 126 -13.57 5.42 23.87
N LYS A 127 -14.34 4.36 24.15
CA LYS A 127 -15.23 3.73 23.16
C LYS A 127 -16.28 4.72 22.65
N ALA A 128 -16.92 5.45 23.57
CA ALA A 128 -17.93 6.45 23.22
C ALA A 128 -17.31 7.63 22.46
N SER A 129 -16.09 8.04 22.82
CA SER A 129 -15.36 9.10 22.11
C SER A 129 -15.03 8.69 20.67
N ILE A 130 -14.57 7.46 20.46
CA ILE A 130 -14.30 6.91 19.13
C ILE A 130 -15.57 6.84 18.29
N ALA A 131 -16.65 6.25 18.84
CA ALA A 131 -17.94 6.14 18.15
C ALA A 131 -18.49 7.52 17.76
N LYS A 132 -18.41 8.51 18.66
CA LYS A 132 -18.83 9.89 18.37
C LYS A 132 -17.98 10.55 17.29
N GLY A 133 -16.65 10.38 17.35
CA GLY A 133 -15.74 10.92 16.34
C GLY A 133 -16.00 10.33 14.95
N TYR A 134 -16.20 9.01 14.88
CA TYR A 134 -16.55 8.31 13.66
C TYR A 134 -17.90 8.78 13.09
N LEU A 135 -18.94 8.88 13.92
CA LEU A 135 -20.26 9.36 13.50
C LEU A 135 -20.19 10.77 12.91
N ILE A 136 -19.44 11.68 13.56
CA ILE A 136 -19.23 13.03 13.05
C ILE A 136 -18.51 13.00 11.70
N GLU A 137 -17.45 12.20 11.55
CA GLU A 137 -16.73 12.07 10.28
C GLU A 137 -17.66 11.58 9.17
N GLU A 138 -18.44 10.52 9.40
CA GLU A 138 -19.36 9.97 8.40
C GLU A 138 -20.47 10.96 8.02
N CYS A 139 -21.11 11.62 9.00
CA CYS A 139 -22.12 12.63 8.72
C CYS A 139 -21.54 13.80 7.91
N THR A 140 -20.36 14.28 8.27
CA THR A 140 -19.70 15.36 7.51
C THR A 140 -19.29 14.92 6.11
N ASN A 141 -18.76 13.70 5.95
CA ASN A 141 -18.43 13.13 4.64
C ASN A 141 -19.67 12.99 3.75
N PHE A 142 -20.79 12.55 4.31
CA PHE A 142 -22.06 12.44 3.58
C PHE A 142 -22.58 13.81 3.14
N CYS A 143 -22.68 14.77 4.06
CA CYS A 143 -23.09 16.15 3.73
C CYS A 143 -22.17 16.79 2.69
N SER A 144 -20.88 16.45 2.70
CA SER A 144 -19.89 17.00 1.77
C SER A 144 -20.17 16.67 0.30
N ILE A 145 -20.92 15.59 0.01
CA ILE A 145 -21.31 15.21 -1.36
C ILE A 145 -22.22 16.27 -1.99
N TYR A 146 -23.00 16.98 -1.18
CA TYR A 146 -23.95 18.00 -1.62
C TYR A 146 -23.36 19.42 -1.63
N LEU A 147 -22.08 19.58 -1.24
CA LEU A 147 -21.40 20.88 -1.17
C LEU A 147 -20.41 21.03 -2.32
N ASN A 148 -20.77 21.82 -3.34
CA ASN A 148 -19.95 21.99 -4.54
C ASN A 148 -18.79 23.00 -4.38
N ASN A 149 -18.87 23.90 -3.40
CA ASN A 149 -17.93 25.02 -3.23
C ASN A 149 -17.04 24.89 -1.98
N VAL A 150 -17.02 23.73 -1.33
CA VAL A 150 -16.25 23.50 -0.11
C VAL A 150 -15.17 22.47 -0.37
N GLU A 151 -13.98 22.69 0.17
CA GLU A 151 -12.93 21.68 0.14
C GLU A 151 -13.31 20.50 1.05
N THR A 152 -13.40 19.31 0.48
CA THR A 152 -13.82 18.06 1.12
C THR A 152 -12.70 17.01 1.01
N LYS A 153 -12.81 15.93 1.79
CA LYS A 153 -11.90 14.78 1.67
C LYS A 153 -11.89 14.17 0.25
N TRP A 154 -12.98 14.34 -0.51
CA TRP A 154 -13.16 13.77 -1.85
C TRP A 154 -12.57 14.62 -2.97
N ASN A 155 -12.60 15.95 -2.84
CA ASN A 155 -12.11 16.87 -3.87
C ASN A 155 -10.67 17.36 -3.60
N ARG A 156 -10.14 17.11 -2.40
CA ARG A 156 -8.75 17.43 -2.05
C ARG A 156 -7.76 16.78 -3.02
N PRO A 157 -6.83 17.56 -3.59
CA PRO A 157 -5.75 16.99 -4.39
C PRO A 157 -4.90 16.06 -3.50
N PRO A 158 -4.43 14.92 -4.03
CA PRO A 158 -3.55 14.03 -3.27
C PRO A 158 -2.26 14.75 -2.88
N ARG A 159 -1.76 14.52 -1.65
CA ARG A 159 -0.57 15.16 -1.07
C ARG A 159 0.75 14.92 -1.83
N ILE A 160 0.77 14.06 -2.84
CA ILE A 160 1.97 13.78 -3.65
C ILE A 160 1.63 14.09 -5.10
N ASP A 161 2.26 15.11 -5.67
CA ASP A 161 2.34 15.43 -7.11
C ASP A 161 3.20 14.41 -7.88
N GLY A 162 3.08 13.15 -7.49
CA GLY A 162 3.66 12.05 -8.21
C GLY A 162 2.80 11.87 -9.45
N ARG A 163 3.39 12.17 -10.62
CA ARG A 163 2.95 11.69 -11.94
C ARG A 163 2.96 10.16 -12.01
N PHE A 164 2.38 9.48 -11.04
CA PHE A 164 1.91 8.13 -11.24
C PHE A 164 0.68 8.31 -12.12
N ASN A 165 0.83 7.93 -13.39
CA ASN A 165 -0.29 7.56 -14.21
C ASN A 165 -1.10 6.53 -13.41
N LYS A 166 -2.05 7.01 -12.59
CA LYS A 166 -3.32 6.30 -12.43
C LYS A 166 -3.64 5.93 -13.86
N ARG A 167 -3.75 4.64 -14.19
CA ARG A 167 -4.54 4.25 -15.36
C ARG A 167 -5.79 5.09 -15.22
N LYS A 168 -5.90 6.13 -16.04
CA LYS A 168 -6.93 7.15 -15.88
C LYS A 168 -8.19 6.34 -16.06
N GLY A 169 -8.87 6.02 -14.96
CA GLY A 169 -10.29 5.72 -15.06
C GLY A 169 -10.84 6.96 -15.75
N VAL A 170 -11.17 6.81 -17.03
CA VAL A 170 -11.73 7.90 -17.80
C VAL A 170 -13.02 8.23 -17.08
N ARG A 171 -13.09 9.41 -16.45
CA ARG A 171 -14.37 9.93 -16.01
C ARG A 171 -15.13 10.26 -17.28
N ILE A 172 -15.93 9.32 -17.73
CA ILE A 172 -16.85 9.52 -18.83
C ILE A 172 -18.04 10.23 -18.22
N HIS A 173 -18.29 11.45 -18.66
CA HIS A 173 -19.56 12.11 -18.36
C HIS A 173 -20.60 11.45 -19.25
N LEU A 174 -21.44 10.61 -18.66
CA LEU A 174 -22.59 10.05 -19.36
C LEU A 174 -23.59 11.18 -19.60
N ASP A 175 -24.22 11.18 -20.78
CA ASP A 175 -25.39 12.03 -21.00
C ASP A 175 -26.54 11.53 -20.11
N GLU A 176 -27.56 12.37 -19.93
CA GLU A 176 -28.68 12.06 -19.04
C GLU A 176 -29.40 10.75 -19.44
N ILE A 177 -29.48 10.48 -20.75
CA ILE A 177 -30.15 9.32 -21.32
C ILE A 177 -29.39 8.02 -21.01
N THR A 178 -28.09 8.00 -21.26
CA THR A 178 -27.19 6.86 -21.03
C THR A 178 -27.00 6.60 -19.55
N TRP A 179 -27.00 7.64 -18.71
CA TRP A 179 -26.97 7.49 -17.26
C TRP A 179 -28.22 6.81 -16.72
N VAL A 180 -29.42 7.25 -17.16
CA VAL A 180 -30.69 6.62 -16.78
C VAL A 180 -30.77 5.18 -17.29
N GLN A 181 -30.29 4.90 -18.51
CA GLN A 181 -30.24 3.55 -19.05
C GLN A 181 -29.29 2.64 -18.25
N ALA A 182 -28.11 3.13 -17.88
CA ALA A 182 -27.16 2.37 -17.06
C ALA A 182 -27.72 2.10 -15.65
N GLN A 183 -28.36 3.09 -15.02
CA GLN A 183 -29.05 2.88 -13.73
C GLN A 183 -30.16 1.84 -13.85
N ARG A 184 -31.01 1.94 -14.87
CA ARG A 184 -32.11 0.99 -15.09
C ARG A 184 -31.58 -0.42 -15.33
N TYR A 185 -30.51 -0.56 -16.09
CA TYR A 185 -29.86 -1.85 -16.33
C TYR A 185 -29.33 -2.47 -15.03
N VAL A 186 -28.66 -1.69 -14.19
CA VAL A 186 -28.17 -2.17 -12.88
C VAL A 186 -29.34 -2.55 -11.97
N LEU A 187 -30.42 -1.77 -11.92
CA LEU A 187 -31.58 -2.08 -11.08
C LEU A 187 -32.31 -3.35 -11.53
N VAL A 188 -32.35 -3.62 -12.84
CA VAL A 188 -33.04 -4.81 -13.40
C VAL A 188 -32.18 -6.07 -13.30
N ASN A 189 -30.84 -5.95 -13.25
CA ASN A 189 -29.91 -7.07 -13.23
C ASN A 189 -29.13 -7.18 -11.92
N SER A 190 -29.58 -6.51 -10.85
CA SER A 190 -29.01 -6.65 -9.52
C SER A 190 -29.86 -7.60 -8.70
N ASP A 191 -29.26 -8.72 -8.31
CA ASP A 191 -29.85 -9.80 -7.51
C ASP A 191 -30.36 -9.33 -6.13
N VAL A 192 -29.94 -8.13 -5.71
CA VAL A 192 -30.28 -7.49 -4.43
C VAL A 192 -31.57 -6.66 -4.52
N VAL A 193 -32.01 -6.29 -5.73
CA VAL A 193 -33.18 -5.45 -5.96
C VAL A 193 -34.31 -6.32 -6.52
N THR A 194 -35.10 -6.92 -5.63
CA THR A 194 -36.33 -7.63 -6.04
C THR A 194 -37.38 -6.61 -6.51
N PRO A 195 -38.00 -6.78 -7.69
CA PRO A 195 -39.14 -5.96 -8.09
C PRO A 195 -40.32 -6.24 -7.16
N PHE A 196 -41.01 -5.18 -6.71
CA PHE A 196 -42.35 -5.30 -6.13
C PHE A 196 -43.39 -5.57 -7.22
#